data_AF-A0A2V6F3P1-F1
#
_entry.id   AF-A0A2V6F3P1-F1
#
_cell.length_a   1.000
_cell.length_b   1.000
_cell.length_c   1.000
_cell.angle_alpha   90.00
_cell.angle_beta   90.00
_cell.angle_gamma   90.00
#
_symmetry.space_group_name_H-M   'P 1'
#
loop_
_entity.id
_entity.type
_entity.pdbx_description
1 polymer ?
#
loop_
_entity_poly.entity_id
_entity_poly.type
_entity_poly.pdbx_seq_one_letter_code
_entity_poly.pdbx_strand_id
1 'polypeptide(L)'
;MAAIAYEKDKITLTAEDANRLRGLREIVIGKLAKRGVDLRNIEQVEPDISPLGHARQELKIQQGLEGEKAKEIIKAIKEASFKVQSALQDRQIRVTGKKKDELQSVIQFVRGKDFKVATNFKNFRD
;
A
#
# COMPACT_ATOMS: atom_id res chain seq x y z
N MET A 1 -1.46 -7.73 -29.25
CA MET A 1 -0.25 -7.97 -28.46
C MET A 1 -0.57 -7.76 -26.98
N ALA A 2 0.00 -8.55 -26.07
CA ALA A 2 -0.11 -8.32 -24.63
C ALA A 2 1.14 -7.59 -24.13
N ALA A 3 0.97 -6.52 -23.36
CA ALA A 3 2.08 -5.72 -22.84
C ALA A 3 1.84 -5.37 -21.36
N ILE A 4 2.94 -5.33 -20.61
CA ILE A 4 2.96 -4.88 -19.21
C ILE A 4 3.99 -3.76 -19.15
N ALA A 5 3.54 -2.54 -18.89
CA ALA A 5 4.41 -1.41 -18.62
C ALA A 5 4.43 -1.13 -17.12
N TYR A 6 5.63 -1.02 -16.56
CA TYR A 6 5.85 -0.66 -15.15
C TYR A 6 6.36 0.77 -15.07
N GLU A 7 5.65 1.61 -14.34
CA GLU A 7 6.08 2.93 -13.94
C GLU A 7 6.24 2.98 -12.41
N LYS A 8 6.84 4.06 -11.91
CA LYS A 8 7.26 4.19 -10.51
C LYS A 8 6.11 4.05 -9.50
N ASP A 9 4.88 4.38 -9.91
CA ASP A 9 3.68 4.42 -9.07
C ASP A 9 2.45 3.75 -9.73
N LYS A 10 2.62 3.13 -10.90
CA LYS A 10 1.53 2.41 -11.58
C LYS A 10 2.03 1.29 -12.49
N ILE A 11 1.16 0.32 -12.74
CA ILE A 11 1.34 -0.74 -13.73
C ILE A 11 0.25 -0.59 -14.78
N THR A 12 0.62 -0.47 -16.04
CA THR A 12 -0.33 -0.47 -17.16
C THR A 12 -0.31 -1.82 -17.83
N LEU A 13 -1.49 -2.42 -17.93
CA LEU A 13 -1.75 -3.68 -18.61
C LEU A 13 -2.46 -3.38 -19.92
N THR A 14 -1.96 -3.94 -21.02
CA THR A 14 -2.58 -3.80 -22.34
C THR A 14 -2.74 -5.18 -22.96
N ALA A 15 -3.90 -5.45 -23.55
CA ALA A 15 -4.23 -6.70 -24.20
C ALA A 15 -5.11 -6.49 -25.43
N GLU A 16 -5.23 -7.56 -26.23
CA GLU A 16 -6.06 -7.57 -27.45
C GLU A 16 -7.56 -7.62 -27.16
N ASP A 17 -7.94 -8.13 -26.00
CA ASP A 17 -9.32 -8.31 -25.57
C ASP A 17 -9.42 -8.29 -24.03
N ALA A 18 -10.64 -8.11 -23.52
CA ALA A 18 -10.91 -8.01 -22.08
C ALA A 18 -10.63 -9.33 -21.31
N ASN A 19 -10.75 -10.49 -21.97
CA ASN A 19 -10.51 -11.79 -21.33
C ASN A 19 -9.02 -12.01 -21.08
N ARG A 20 -8.17 -11.71 -22.08
CA ARG A 20 -6.71 -11.72 -21.95
C ARG A 20 -6.24 -10.70 -20.92
N LEU A 21 -6.85 -9.52 -20.89
CA LEU A 21 -6.56 -8.50 -19.88
C LEU A 21 -6.85 -9.00 -18.45
N ARG A 22 -8.00 -9.65 -18.25
CA ARG A 22 -8.36 -10.24 -16.95
C ARG A 22 -7.33 -11.30 -16.50
N GLY A 23 -6.92 -12.18 -17.40
CA GLY A 23 -5.89 -13.19 -17.11
C GLY A 23 -4.52 -12.57 -16.77
N LEU A 24 -4.09 -11.56 -17.53
CA LEU A 24 -2.87 -10.79 -17.23
C LEU A 24 -2.94 -10.14 -15.84
N ARG A 25 -4.07 -9.52 -15.51
CA ARG A 25 -4.30 -8.90 -14.21
C ARG A 25 -4.14 -9.90 -13.08
N GLU A 26 -4.77 -11.07 -13.17
CA GLU A 26 -4.66 -12.11 -12.15
C GLU A 26 -3.23 -12.60 -11.95
N ILE A 27 -2.47 -12.79 -13.03
CA ILE A 27 -1.06 -13.17 -12.97
C ILE A 27 -0.24 -12.08 -12.27
N VAL A 28 -0.47 -10.81 -12.59
CA VAL A 28 0.25 -9.67 -11.99
C VAL A 28 -0.09 -9.54 -10.51
N ILE A 29 -1.37 -9.59 -10.14
CA ILE A 29 -1.83 -9.57 -8.75
C ILE A 29 -1.24 -10.74 -7.97
N GLY A 30 -1.28 -11.96 -8.52
CA GLY A 30 -0.70 -13.13 -7.89
C GLY A 30 0.81 -13.01 -7.69
N LYS A 31 1.53 -12.41 -8.65
CA LYS A 31 2.96 -12.11 -8.55
C LYS A 31 3.27 -11.05 -7.50
N LEU A 32 2.40 -10.05 -7.30
CA LEU A 32 2.55 -9.02 -6.28
C LEU A 32 2.27 -9.57 -4.88
N ALA A 33 1.18 -10.35 -4.72
CA ALA A 33 0.86 -11.03 -3.48
C ALA A 33 1.98 -11.98 -3.04
N LYS A 34 2.55 -12.78 -3.96
CA LYS A 34 3.70 -13.65 -3.68
C LYS A 34 4.96 -12.90 -3.23
N ARG A 35 5.08 -11.61 -3.55
CA ARG A 35 6.20 -10.75 -3.11
C ARG A 35 5.90 -10.03 -1.77
N GLY A 36 4.77 -10.33 -1.13
CA GLY A 36 4.35 -9.68 0.11
C GLY A 36 3.86 -8.25 -0.09
N VAL A 37 3.46 -7.88 -1.33
CA VAL A 37 2.76 -6.62 -1.58
C VAL A 37 1.32 -6.79 -1.15
N ASP A 38 0.88 -5.95 -0.21
CA ASP A 38 -0.50 -5.92 0.22
C ASP A 38 -1.38 -5.38 -0.91
N LEU A 39 -2.38 -6.16 -1.32
CA LEU A 39 -3.27 -5.82 -2.42
C LEU A 39 -4.13 -4.58 -2.11
N ARG A 40 -4.28 -4.21 -0.84
CA ARG A 40 -4.94 -2.96 -0.43
C ARG A 40 -4.21 -1.71 -0.94
N ASN A 41 -2.92 -1.82 -1.22
CA ASN A 41 -2.13 -0.73 -1.80
C ASN A 41 -2.27 -0.65 -3.33
N ILE A 42 -3.07 -1.52 -3.94
CA ILE A 42 -3.26 -1.56 -5.40
C ILE A 42 -4.68 -1.11 -5.71
N GLU A 43 -4.81 0.10 -6.22
CA GLU A 43 -6.07 0.62 -6.74
C GLU A 43 -6.22 0.15 -8.19
N GLN A 44 -7.26 -0.64 -8.44
CA GLN A 44 -7.58 -1.15 -9.77
C GLN A 44 -8.49 -0.14 -10.46
N VAL A 45 -7.96 0.57 -11.46
CA VAL A 45 -8.77 1.45 -12.30
C VAL A 45 -9.63 0.58 -13.22
N GLU A 46 -10.82 1.07 -13.57
CA GLU A 46 -11.68 0.40 -14.53
C GLU A 46 -10.95 0.20 -15.87
N PRO A 47 -11.09 -0.98 -16.50
CA PRO A 47 -10.46 -1.25 -17.77
C PRO A 47 -11.12 -0.42 -18.88
N ASP A 48 -10.30 0.31 -19.63
CA ASP A 48 -10.69 1.01 -20.84
C ASP A 48 -10.69 0.02 -22.01
N ILE A 49 -11.84 -0.16 -22.66
CA ILE A 49 -12.01 -1.07 -23.79
C ILE A 49 -12.28 -0.23 -25.02
N SER A 50 -11.31 -0.24 -25.94
CA SER A 50 -11.42 0.40 -27.23
C SER A 50 -12.54 -0.24 -28.06
N PRO A 51 -13.24 0.53 -28.91
CA PRO A 51 -14.19 -0.01 -29.88
C PRO A 51 -13.59 -1.06 -30.83
N LEU A 52 -12.27 -1.06 -31.00
CA LEU A 52 -11.52 -2.03 -31.80
C LEU A 52 -11.19 -3.33 -31.02
N GLY A 53 -11.64 -3.46 -29.78
CA GLY A 53 -11.46 -4.64 -28.93
C GLY A 53 -10.26 -4.56 -27.98
N HIS A 54 -9.29 -3.68 -28.25
CA HIS A 54 -8.11 -3.49 -27.40
C HIS A 54 -8.51 -3.06 -25.99
N ALA A 55 -8.01 -3.77 -24.99
CA ALA A 55 -8.31 -3.50 -23.59
C ALA A 55 -7.05 -3.01 -22.85
N ARG A 56 -7.20 -1.93 -22.09
CA ARG A 56 -6.14 -1.32 -21.27
C ARG A 56 -6.64 -1.18 -19.85
N GLN A 57 -5.80 -1.49 -18.87
CA GLN A 57 -6.12 -1.25 -17.46
C GLN A 57 -4.91 -0.71 -16.71
N GLU A 58 -5.17 0.24 -15.84
CA GLU A 58 -4.17 0.81 -14.95
C GLU A 58 -4.35 0.30 -13.52
N LEU A 59 -3.26 -0.14 -12.93
CA LEU A 59 -3.16 -0.52 -11.53
C LEU A 59 -2.30 0.53 -10.83
N LYS A 60 -2.92 1.43 -10.08
CA LYS A 60 -2.20 2.45 -9.31
C LYS A 60 -1.65 1.81 -8.04
N ILE A 61 -0.37 2.00 -7.78
CA ILE A 61 0.31 1.48 -6.59
C ILE A 61 0.46 2.63 -5.59
N GLN A 62 -0.31 2.56 -4.52
CA GLN A 62 -0.16 3.47 -3.39
C GLN A 62 1.09 3.09 -2.59
N GLN A 63 2.14 3.90 -2.71
CA GLN A 63 3.40 3.69 -2.00
C GLN A 63 3.56 4.69 -0.85
N GLY A 64 3.84 4.15 0.34
CA GLY A 64 4.03 4.93 1.56
C GLY A 64 2.72 5.40 2.18
N LEU A 65 2.83 6.01 3.35
CA LEU A 65 1.69 6.66 3.98
C LEU A 65 1.52 8.04 3.37
N GLU A 66 0.44 8.27 2.64
CA GLU A 66 0.05 9.63 2.26
C GLU A 66 -0.12 10.47 3.52
N GLY A 67 0.26 11.75 3.45
CA GLY A 67 0.37 12.62 4.63
C GLY A 67 -0.91 12.68 5.47
N GLU A 68 -2.09 12.53 4.86
CA GLU A 68 -3.36 12.46 5.59
C GLU A 68 -3.48 11.18 6.44
N LYS A 69 -3.25 10.01 5.84
CA LYS A 69 -3.25 8.73 6.56
C LYS A 69 -2.15 8.66 7.61
N ALA A 70 -1.00 9.23 7.31
CA ALA A 70 0.10 9.31 8.27
C ALA A 70 -0.27 10.16 9.50
N LYS A 71 -0.90 11.32 9.27
CA LYS A 71 -1.41 12.20 10.33
C LYS A 71 -2.49 11.51 11.16
N GLU A 72 -3.39 10.76 10.53
CA GLU A 72 -4.43 9.97 11.20
C GLU A 72 -3.82 8.97 12.20
N ILE A 73 -2.81 8.22 11.78
CA ILE A 73 -2.10 7.26 12.66
C ILE A 73 -1.36 7.99 13.78
N ILE A 74 -0.66 9.09 13.48
CA ILE A 74 0.03 9.90 14.51
C ILE A 74 -0.95 10.41 15.56
N LYS A 75 -2.11 10.91 15.14
CA LYS A 75 -3.16 11.39 16.03
C LYS A 75 -3.72 10.25 16.89
N ALA A 76 -3.99 9.09 16.29
CA ALA A 76 -4.46 7.92 17.02
C ALA A 76 -3.45 7.42 18.07
N ILE A 77 -2.15 7.46 17.78
CA ILE A 77 -1.09 7.11 18.75
C ILE A 77 -1.06 8.10 19.92
N LYS A 78 -1.21 9.41 19.63
CA LYS A 78 -1.25 10.46 20.66
C LYS A 78 -2.49 10.34 21.55
N GLU A 79 -3.65 10.07 20.97
CA GLU A 79 -4.91 9.87 21.71
C GLU A 79 -4.85 8.65 22.63
N ALA A 80 -4.12 7.60 22.24
CA ALA A 80 -3.91 6.41 23.06
C ALA A 80 -2.96 6.64 24.27
N SER A 81 -2.39 7.85 24.41
CA SER A 81 -1.56 8.26 25.56
C SER A 81 -0.33 7.37 25.84
N PHE A 82 0.23 6.74 24.81
CA PHE A 82 1.50 6.00 24.92
C PHE A 82 2.66 6.94 25.26
N LYS A 83 3.65 6.46 26.03
CA LYS A 83 4.85 7.25 26.38
C LYS A 83 5.90 7.23 25.26
N VAL A 84 5.46 7.52 24.03
CA VAL A 84 6.29 7.53 22.82
C VAL A 84 6.10 8.82 22.02
N GLN A 85 7.10 9.20 21.25
CA GLN A 85 7.03 10.31 20.30
C GLN A 85 6.86 9.75 18.88
N SER A 86 5.85 10.20 18.17
CA SER A 86 5.61 9.85 16.76
C SER A 86 5.78 11.09 15.86
N ALA A 87 6.56 10.93 14.78
CA ALA A 87 6.83 11.98 13.81
C ALA A 87 6.73 11.43 12.38
N LEU A 88 6.16 12.21 11.47
CA LEU A 88 6.18 11.92 10.04
C LEU A 88 7.54 12.32 9.47
N GLN A 89 8.25 11.38 8.87
CA GLN A 89 9.49 11.60 8.11
C GLN A 89 9.25 11.10 6.69
N ASP A 90 9.27 12.01 5.73
CA ASP A 90 8.92 11.76 4.33
C ASP A 90 7.56 11.07 4.19
N ARG A 91 7.55 9.75 3.95
CA ARG A 91 6.35 8.91 3.78
C ARG A 91 6.27 7.78 4.82
N GLN A 92 6.99 7.92 5.93
CA GLN A 92 7.10 6.96 7.01
C GLN A 92 6.85 7.62 8.37
N ILE A 93 6.26 6.90 9.32
CA ILE A 93 6.12 7.38 10.70
C ILE A 93 7.25 6.78 11.52
N ARG A 94 8.10 7.65 12.08
CA ARG A 94 9.09 7.25 13.08
C ARG A 94 8.44 7.31 14.46
N VAL A 95 8.49 6.21 15.19
CA VAL A 95 8.09 6.13 16.60
C VAL A 95 9.34 5.93 17.44
N THR A 96 9.56 6.83 18.40
CA THR A 96 10.69 6.80 19.33
C THR A 96 10.17 6.71 20.76
N GLY A 97 10.71 5.81 21.57
CA GLY A 97 10.29 5.60 22.96
C GLY A 97 11.45 5.13 23.82
N LYS A 98 11.38 5.39 25.13
CA LYS A 98 12.43 4.97 26.08
C LYS A 98 12.36 3.48 26.45
N LYS A 99 11.17 2.88 26.34
CA LYS A 99 10.92 1.48 26.72
C LYS A 99 10.53 0.67 25.49
N LYS A 100 11.13 -0.50 25.32
CA LYS A 100 10.78 -1.44 24.24
C LYS A 100 9.34 -1.93 24.35
N ASP A 101 8.82 -2.11 25.57
CA ASP A 101 7.44 -2.58 25.81
C ASP A 101 6.38 -1.59 25.31
N GLU A 102 6.64 -0.29 25.44
CA GLU A 102 5.76 0.77 24.91
C GLU A 102 5.76 0.74 23.38
N LEU A 103 6.94 0.55 22.76
CA LEU A 103 7.05 0.43 21.30
C LEU A 103 6.29 -0.80 20.77
N GLN A 104 6.36 -1.93 21.48
CA GLN A 104 5.59 -3.13 21.13
C GLN A 104 4.08 -2.91 21.29
N SER A 105 3.66 -2.23 22.36
CA SER A 105 2.26 -1.86 22.59
C SER A 105 1.70 -0.98 21.46
N VAL A 106 2.47 -0.01 20.98
CA VAL A 106 2.09 0.85 19.85
C VAL A 106 1.95 0.03 18.57
N ILE A 107 2.84 -0.93 18.31
CA ILE A 107 2.75 -1.82 17.15
C ILE A 107 1.46 -2.65 17.21
N GLN A 108 1.13 -3.22 18.37
CA GLN A 108 -0.12 -3.97 18.55
C GLN A 108 -1.34 -3.07 18.36
N PHE A 109 -1.33 -1.85 18.91
CA PHE A 109 -2.41 -0.89 18.72
C PHE A 109 -2.64 -0.53 17.25
N VAL A 110 -1.56 -0.24 16.51
CA VAL A 110 -1.65 0.11 15.09
C VAL A 110 -2.07 -1.10 14.24
N ARG A 111 -1.69 -2.32 14.60
CA ARG A 111 -2.18 -3.55 13.96
C ARG A 111 -3.65 -3.85 14.27
N GLY A 112 -4.10 -3.50 15.48
CA GLY A 112 -5.47 -3.73 15.94
C GLY A 112 -6.48 -2.73 15.37
N LYS A 113 -6.04 -1.55 14.92
CA LYS A 113 -6.88 -0.57 14.21
C LYS A 113 -6.79 -0.75 12.70
N ASP A 114 -7.95 -0.74 12.04
CA ASP A 114 -8.00 -0.75 10.57
C ASP A 114 -7.91 0.69 10.02
N PHE A 115 -6.71 1.08 9.61
CA PHE A 115 -6.48 2.37 8.94
C PHE A 115 -6.71 2.32 7.43
N LYS A 116 -7.16 1.17 6.89
CA LYS A 116 -7.29 0.88 5.45
C LYS A 116 -5.99 1.04 4.66
N VAL A 117 -4.85 0.97 5.34
CA VAL A 117 -3.52 1.03 4.75
C VAL A 117 -2.69 -0.14 5.24
N ALA A 118 -1.87 -0.71 4.35
CA ALA A 118 -0.94 -1.74 4.76
C ALA A 118 0.17 -1.13 5.62
N THR A 119 0.19 -1.46 6.91
CA THR A 119 1.22 -1.00 7.83
C THR A 119 2.35 -2.03 7.89
N ASN A 120 3.58 -1.55 7.73
CA ASN A 120 4.76 -2.39 7.84
C ASN A 120 5.71 -1.77 8.87
N PHE A 121 6.18 -2.59 9.81
CA PHE A 121 7.01 -2.13 10.93
C PHE A 121 8.44 -2.62 10.69
N LYS A 122 9.33 -1.69 10.37
CA LYS A 122 10.73 -1.96 9.98
C LYS A 122 11.66 -0.97 10.68
N ASN A 123 12.98 -1.18 10.55
CA ASN A 123 14.02 -0.31 11.10
C ASN A 123 13.94 -0.13 12.63
N PHE A 124 13.81 -1.24 13.36
CA PHE A 124 14.01 -1.24 14.82
C PHE A 124 15.44 -0.81 15.12
N ARG A 125 15.60 0.19 16.00
CA ARG A 125 16.88 0.70 16.48
C ARG A 125 16.87 0.72 18.00
N ASP A 126 18.01 0.42 18.59
CA ASP A 126 18.28 0.56 20.03
C ASP A 126 18.58 2.01 20.41
#